data_AF-A0A8S0H588-F1
#
_entry.id   AF-A0A8S0H588-F1
#
_cell.length_a   1.000
_cell.length_b   1.000
_cell.length_c   1.000
_cell.angle_alpha   90.00
_cell.angle_beta   90.00
_cell.angle_gamma   90.00
#
_symmetry.space_group_name_H-M   'P 1'
#
loop_
_entity.id
_entity.type
_entity.pdbx_description
1 polymer ?
#
loop_
_entity_poly.entity_id
_entity_poly.type
_entity_poly.pdbx_seq_one_letter_code
_entity_poly.pdbx_strand_id
1 'polypeptide(L)'
;MTLYNQQHFFAENPLGRYSLGTKNKALKSNADGSLTLYVQSDSPGADKESNWLPAPQGADFSLYVRAYWPEAAAMNGQWTPPAVVKVN
;
A
#
# COMPACT_ATOMS: atom_id res chain seq x y z
N MET A 1 -3.70 -3.73 -0.75
CA MET A 1 -2.62 -3.73 0.25
C MET A 1 -3.14 -3.10 1.54
N THR A 2 -2.83 -3.71 2.68
CA THR A 2 -3.24 -3.25 4.03
C THR A 2 -2.01 -3.15 4.91
N LEU A 3 -1.94 -2.09 5.73
CA LEU A 3 -0.87 -1.90 6.71
C LEU A 3 -1.34 -2.34 8.10
N TYR A 4 -0.45 -3.03 8.81
CA TYR A 4 -0.61 -3.36 10.22
C TYR A 4 0.61 -2.92 11.02
N ASN A 5 0.40 -2.42 12.24
CA ASN A 5 1.48 -2.05 13.16
C ASN A 5 2.22 -3.30 13.70
N GLN A 6 3.21 -3.09 14.57
CA GLN A 6 4.01 -4.16 15.20
C GLN A 6 3.17 -5.20 15.95
N GLN A 7 1.97 -4.83 16.41
CA GLN A 7 1.03 -5.70 17.12
C GLN A 7 0.00 -6.35 16.19
N HIS A 8 0.17 -6.23 14.87
CA HIS A 8 -0.76 -6.71 13.85
C HIS A 8 -2.18 -6.09 13.91
N PHE A 9 -2.32 -4.89 14.49
CA PHE A 9 -3.53 -4.08 14.45
C PHE A 9 -3.44 -2.97 13.39
N PHE A 10 -4.56 -2.31 13.09
CA PHE A 10 -4.53 -1.11 12.28
C PHE A 10 -3.81 0.02 13.03
N ALA A 11 -2.88 0.68 12.34
CA ALA A 11 -2.20 1.86 12.84
C ALA A 11 -3.13 3.07 12.67
N GLU A 12 -3.65 3.59 13.77
CA GLU A 12 -4.52 4.77 13.79
C GLU A 12 -3.86 5.95 13.05
N ASN A 13 -4.63 6.65 12.21
CA ASN A 13 -4.11 7.77 11.44
C ASN A 13 -5.21 8.79 11.11
N PRO A 14 -4.85 10.07 10.85
CA PRO A 14 -5.82 11.15 10.61
C PRO A 14 -6.77 10.92 9.44
N LEU A 15 -6.42 10.05 8.49
CA LEU A 15 -7.25 9.75 7.31
C LEU A 15 -8.24 8.60 7.55
N GLY A 16 -8.14 7.90 8.68
CA GLY A 16 -8.88 6.65 8.92
C GLY A 16 -8.63 5.61 7.82
N ARG A 17 -7.45 5.66 7.17
CA ARG A 17 -7.12 4.86 5.99
C ARG A 17 -6.12 3.79 6.36
N TYR A 18 -6.53 2.52 6.22
CA TYR A 18 -5.69 1.37 6.58
C TYR A 18 -5.34 0.46 5.39
N SER A 19 -5.93 0.76 4.22
CA SER A 19 -5.65 0.00 3.00
C SER A 19 -5.80 0.84 1.74
N LEU A 20 -5.10 0.41 0.70
CA LEU A 20 -5.22 0.89 -0.67
C LEU A 20 -5.41 -0.30 -1.62
N GLY A 21 -6.30 -0.18 -2.58
CA GLY A 21 -6.54 -1.21 -3.59
C GLY A 21 -7.71 -0.88 -4.49
N THR A 22 -8.24 -1.89 -5.18
CA THR A 22 -9.26 -1.76 -6.23
C THR A 22 -10.58 -1.13 -5.79
N LYS A 23 -10.86 -1.04 -4.49
CA LYS A 23 -12.04 -0.34 -3.94
C LYS A 23 -11.85 1.17 -3.86
N ASN A 24 -10.61 1.67 -3.86
CA ASN A 24 -10.31 3.10 -3.82
C ASN A 24 -10.52 3.71 -5.21
N LYS A 25 -11.42 4.68 -5.34
CA LYS A 25 -11.78 5.30 -6.64
C LYS A 25 -10.87 6.43 -7.09
N ALA A 26 -10.05 6.95 -6.18
CA ALA A 26 -9.19 8.11 -6.44
C ALA A 26 -7.73 7.75 -6.74
N LEU A 27 -7.37 6.46 -6.78
CA LEU A 27 -6.01 6.03 -7.09
C LEU A 27 -5.59 6.51 -8.48
N LYS A 28 -4.38 7.04 -8.59
CA LYS A 28 -3.80 7.55 -9.83
C LYS A 28 -2.77 6.55 -10.35
N SER A 29 -2.98 6.04 -11.56
CA SER A 29 -1.98 5.24 -12.26
C SER A 29 -0.93 6.13 -12.91
N ASN A 30 0.27 5.59 -13.09
CA ASN A 30 1.34 6.17 -13.88
C ASN A 30 1.00 6.12 -15.38
N ALA A 31 1.75 6.84 -16.21
CA ALA A 31 1.51 6.90 -17.67
C ALA A 31 1.71 5.55 -18.37
N ASP A 32 2.53 4.66 -17.80
CA ASP A 32 2.76 3.29 -18.27
C ASP A 32 1.70 2.29 -17.77
N GLY A 33 0.68 2.77 -17.06
CA GLY A 33 -0.39 1.96 -16.48
C GLY A 33 -0.03 1.31 -15.13
N SER A 34 1.20 1.44 -14.64
CA SER A 34 1.60 0.94 -13.33
C SER A 34 0.98 1.77 -12.19
N LEU A 35 1.02 1.24 -10.96
CA LEU A 35 0.53 1.91 -9.77
C LEU A 35 1.65 2.03 -8.73
N THR A 36 2.01 3.26 -8.39
CA THR A 36 2.93 3.55 -7.27
C THR A 36 2.13 3.81 -6.01
N LEU A 37 2.40 3.06 -4.94
CA LEU A 37 1.82 3.28 -3.62
C LEU A 37 2.91 3.78 -2.67
N TYR A 38 2.58 4.82 -1.90
CA TYR A 38 3.49 5.43 -0.92
C TYR A 38 3.12 4.95 0.48
N VAL A 39 4.11 4.59 1.29
CA VAL A 39 3.92 4.13 2.67
C VAL A 39 4.93 4.83 3.55
N GLN A 40 4.48 5.77 4.37
CA GLN A 40 5.32 6.59 5.26
C GLN A 40 4.44 7.37 6.26
N SER A 41 5.05 7.94 7.30
CA SER A 41 4.35 8.71 8.35
C SER A 41 3.74 10.01 7.84
N ASP A 42 4.51 10.76 7.05
CA ASP A 42 4.14 12.10 6.61
C ASP A 42 3.57 12.09 5.19
N SER A 43 2.70 13.05 4.89
CA SER A 43 2.12 13.15 3.54
C SER A 43 3.23 13.35 2.48
N PRO A 44 3.23 12.57 1.39
CA PRO A 44 4.18 12.74 0.29
C PRO A 44 3.87 13.95 -0.61
N GLY A 45 2.91 14.79 -0.21
CA GLY A 45 2.41 15.93 -0.98
C GLY A 45 1.05 15.67 -1.62
N ALA A 46 0.27 16.74 -1.79
CA ALA A 46 -1.12 16.69 -2.22
C ALA A 46 -1.36 15.95 -3.55
N ASP A 47 -0.38 15.94 -4.45
CA ASP A 47 -0.45 15.24 -5.73
C ASP A 47 -0.44 13.71 -5.58
N LYS A 48 0.21 13.20 -4.52
CA LYS A 48 0.46 11.77 -4.23
C LYS A 48 -0.42 11.19 -3.13
N GLU A 49 -1.13 12.02 -2.38
CA GLU A 49 -1.97 11.60 -1.25
C GLU A 49 -3.01 10.53 -1.59
N SER A 50 -3.55 10.53 -2.80
CA SER A 50 -4.50 9.50 -3.23
C SER A 50 -3.91 8.09 -3.17
N ASN A 51 -2.60 7.96 -3.40
CA ASN A 51 -1.87 6.70 -3.45
C ASN A 51 -1.06 6.44 -2.17
N TRP A 52 -1.25 7.25 -1.14
CA TRP A 52 -0.50 7.18 0.10
C TRP A 52 -1.28 6.46 1.21
N LEU A 53 -0.57 5.63 1.95
CA LEU A 53 -1.04 4.95 3.14
C LEU A 53 -0.18 5.41 4.34
N PRO A 54 -0.78 6.12 5.31
CA PRO A 54 -0.07 6.53 6.53
C PRO A 54 0.48 5.31 7.29
N ALA A 55 1.74 5.39 7.69
CA ALA A 55 2.44 4.37 8.47
C ALA A 55 2.86 4.92 9.85
N PRO A 56 2.99 4.07 10.88
CA PRO A 56 3.44 4.53 12.19
C PRO A 56 4.89 5.05 12.13
N GLN A 57 5.15 6.17 12.79
CA GLN A 57 6.50 6.74 12.86
C GLN A 57 7.34 6.00 13.90
N GLY A 58 8.58 5.64 13.54
CA GLY A 58 9.55 5.06 14.49
C GLY A 58 9.22 3.66 14.99
N ALA A 59 8.27 2.97 14.36
CA ALA A 59 7.87 1.60 14.71
C ALA A 59 7.79 0.74 13.45
N ASP A 60 8.04 -0.55 13.58
CA ASP A 60 7.89 -1.48 12.46
C ASP A 60 6.41 -1.63 12.07
N PHE A 61 6.19 -2.07 10.83
CA PHE A 61 4.88 -2.40 10.33
C PHE A 61 4.99 -3.50 9.29
N SER A 62 3.87 -4.12 8.98
CA SER A 62 3.76 -5.15 7.95
C SER A 62 2.77 -4.73 6.89
N LEU A 63 3.07 -5.06 5.64
CA LEU A 63 2.19 -4.85 4.49
C LEU A 63 1.68 -6.19 3.98
N TYR A 64 0.36 -6.29 3.84
CA TYR A 64 -0.29 -7.49 3.31
C TYR A 64 -0.98 -7.16 1.99
N VAL A 65 -0.59 -7.88 0.94
CA VAL A 65 -1.27 -7.87 -0.35
C VAL A 65 -2.30 -9.00 -0.36
N ARG A 66 -3.51 -8.68 -0.82
CA ARG A 66 -4.60 -9.65 -0.97
C ARG A 66 -5.04 -9.63 -2.42
N ALA A 67 -5.07 -10.81 -3.04
CA ALA A 67 -5.66 -11.02 -4.34
C ALA A 67 -6.98 -11.80 -4.16
N TYR A 68 -8.06 -11.28 -4.74
CA TYR A 68 -9.37 -11.92 -4.71
C TYR A 68 -9.57 -12.55 -6.09
N TRP A 69 -9.67 -13.88 -6.13
CA TRP A 69 -9.68 -14.64 -7.38
C TRP A 69 -8.44 -14.36 -8.27
N PRO A 70 -7.22 -14.61 -7.75
CA PRO A 70 -6.00 -14.40 -8.53
C PRO A 70 -5.94 -15.31 -9.76
N GLU A 71 -5.26 -14.83 -10.80
CA GLU A 71 -4.86 -15.67 -11.92
C GLU A 71 -3.84 -16.73 -11.49
N ALA A 72 -3.72 -17.80 -12.29
CA ALA A 72 -2.84 -18.93 -12.00
C ALA A 72 -1.39 -18.50 -11.75
N ALA A 73 -0.89 -17.48 -12.46
CA ALA A 73 0.46 -16.95 -12.29
C ALA A 73 0.75 -16.45 -10.87
N ALA A 74 -0.22 -15.85 -10.19
CA ALA A 74 -0.07 -15.43 -8.80
C ALA A 74 -0.24 -16.61 -7.81
N MET A 75 -1.00 -17.65 -8.19
CA MET A 75 -1.21 -18.83 -7.34
C MET A 75 -0.01 -19.79 -7.34
N ASN A 76 0.69 -19.91 -8.48
CA ASN A 76 1.83 -20.81 -8.66
C ASN A 76 3.19 -20.10 -8.51
N GLY A 77 3.19 -18.82 -8.13
CA GLY A 77 4.40 -18.03 -7.88
C GLY A 77 5.15 -17.55 -9.12
N GLN A 78 4.60 -17.71 -10.34
CA GLN A 78 5.16 -17.11 -11.56
C GLN A 78 5.09 -15.58 -11.54
N TRP A 79 4.17 -15.02 -10.76
CA TRP A 79 4.13 -13.63 -10.41
C TRP A 79 4.04 -13.47 -8.89
N THR A 80 4.88 -12.60 -8.34
CA THR A 80 4.78 -12.12 -6.96
C THR A 80 4.71 -10.59 -6.98
N PRO A 81 4.05 -9.95 -6.00
CA PRO A 81 4.08 -8.49 -5.92
C PRO A 81 5.52 -7.97 -5.85
N PRO A 82 5.79 -6.79 -6.43
CA PRO A 82 7.13 -6.19 -6.39
C PRO A 82 7.54 -5.91 -4.95
N ALA A 83 8.85 -5.97 -4.70
CA ALA A 83 9.41 -5.62 -3.40
C ALA A 83 9.14 -4.15 -3.05
N VAL A 84 9.01 -3.87 -1.76
CA VAL A 84 8.98 -2.50 -1.26
C VAL A 84 10.37 -1.89 -1.44
N VAL A 85 10.43 -0.71 -2.04
CA VAL A 85 11.67 0.04 -2.24
C VAL A 85 11.71 1.18 -1.24
N LYS A 86 12.76 1.22 -0.41
CA LYS A 86 13.02 2.36 0.47
C LYS A 86 13.45 3.55 -0.38
N VAL A 87 12.72 4.65 -0.27
CA VAL A 87 13.07 5.95 -0.84
C VAL A 87 13.55 6.86 0.28
N ASN A 88 14.60 7.64 0.00
CA ASN A 88 15.25 8.53 0.97
C ASN A 88 14.52 9.87 1.09
#